data_AF-A0A7S2I0F0-F1
#
_entry.id   AF-A0A7S2I0F0-F1
#
_cell.length_a   1.000
_cell.length_b   1.000
_cell.length_c   1.000
_cell.angle_alpha   90.00
_cell.angle_beta   90.00
_cell.angle_gamma   90.00
#
_symmetry.space_group_name_H-M   'P 1'
#
loop_
_entity.id
_entity.type
_entity.pdbx_description
1 polymer ?
#
loop_
_entity_poly.entity_id
_entity_poly.type
_entity_poly.pdbx_seq_one_letter_code
_entity_poly.pdbx_strand_id
1 'polypeptide(L)'
;NKLSRSVFFDADDLDNLQDIPKHVRNSEVLVLLQTKNIFTRPYCLLEIKTAIDHDIPIIGVQLISADVPAYDFEQAKDFLRTLDEQLEVATPGATLTLKKHNITDLKALGMKLHHCVPDIISMKIDYTFQGSVLLAMKLELVKKIRDESSKHHRRAR
;
A
#
# COMPACT_ATOMS: atom_id res chain seq x y z
N ASN A 1 1.72 6.21 23.34
CA ASN A 1 1.61 5.89 21.91
C ASN A 1 2.90 5.20 21.46
N LYS A 2 2.87 3.92 21.03
CA LYS A 2 4.09 3.05 20.91
C LYS A 2 4.81 3.12 19.56
N LEU A 3 4.52 4.12 18.74
CA LEU A 3 5.36 4.61 17.66
C LEU A 3 5.73 6.03 18.06
N SER A 4 7.00 6.31 18.35
CA SER A 4 7.49 7.64 18.72
C SER A 4 7.56 8.60 17.53
N ARG A 5 6.76 8.35 16.49
CA ARG A 5 6.77 9.01 15.17
C ARG A 5 5.35 9.19 14.67
N SER A 6 5.13 10.21 13.84
CA SER A 6 3.83 10.50 13.22
C SER A 6 3.44 9.38 12.26
N VAL A 7 2.21 8.87 12.39
CA VAL A 7 1.59 7.99 11.41
C VAL A 7 0.63 8.84 10.61
N PHE A 8 0.74 8.80 9.29
CA PHE A 8 -0.27 9.32 8.38
C PHE A 8 -1.17 8.16 7.97
N PHE A 9 -2.48 8.31 8.12
CA PHE A 9 -3.48 7.35 7.68
C PHE A 9 -4.37 8.03 6.64
N ASP A 10 -4.40 7.49 5.42
CA ASP A 10 -5.07 8.09 4.26
C ASP A 10 -6.59 8.24 4.46
N ALA A 11 -7.18 7.45 5.36
CA ALA A 11 -8.61 7.53 5.66
C ALA A 11 -9.01 8.71 6.57
N ASP A 12 -8.05 9.36 7.25
CA ASP A 12 -8.33 10.44 8.20
C ASP A 12 -8.44 11.82 7.52
N ASP A 13 -7.97 11.96 6.27
CA ASP A 13 -7.87 13.26 5.58
C ASP A 13 -8.43 13.19 4.13
N LEU A 14 -9.71 12.80 4.03
CA LEU A 14 -10.45 12.66 2.77
C LEU A 14 -10.64 13.99 2.02
N ASP A 15 -10.40 15.13 2.69
CA ASP A 15 -10.69 16.47 2.18
C ASP A 15 -9.57 17.04 1.28
N ASN A 16 -8.32 16.55 1.40
CA ASN A 16 -7.21 17.03 0.58
C ASN A 16 -6.26 15.91 0.12
N LEU A 17 -6.82 14.93 -0.60
CA LEU A 17 -6.10 13.82 -1.23
C LEU A 17 -5.11 14.28 -2.33
N GLN A 18 -5.03 15.59 -2.62
CA GLN A 18 -4.06 16.15 -3.56
C GLN A 18 -2.61 16.07 -3.06
N ASP A 19 -2.41 16.12 -1.74
CA ASP A 19 -1.08 16.13 -1.12
C ASP A 19 -0.52 14.72 -0.84
N ILE A 20 -1.25 13.66 -1.20
CA ILE A 20 -0.83 12.27 -0.98
C ILE A 20 0.61 11.99 -1.45
N PRO A 21 1.03 12.39 -2.67
CA PRO A 21 2.40 12.14 -3.10
C PRO A 21 3.45 12.81 -2.22
N LYS A 22 3.14 14.00 -1.68
CA LYS A 22 4.02 14.72 -0.75
C LYS A 22 4.13 13.97 0.58
N HIS A 23 3.03 13.45 1.11
CA HIS A 23 3.06 12.66 2.35
C HIS A 23 3.85 11.36 2.18
N VAL A 24 3.66 10.65 1.07
CA VAL A 24 4.41 9.42 0.79
C VAL A 24 5.91 9.70 0.65
N ARG A 25 6.30 10.73 -0.09
CA ARG A 25 7.73 11.13 -0.25
C ARG A 25 8.42 11.45 1.07
N ASN A 26 7.68 12.00 2.03
CA ASN A 26 8.20 12.36 3.34
C ASN A 26 8.10 11.21 4.36
N SER A 27 7.59 10.05 3.95
CA SER A 27 7.44 8.87 4.81
C SER A 27 8.69 8.01 4.74
N GLU A 28 9.07 7.41 5.87
CA GLU A 28 10.22 6.49 5.91
C GLU A 28 9.87 5.11 5.31
N VAL A 29 8.59 4.76 5.32
CA VAL A 29 8.03 3.48 4.88
C VAL A 29 6.56 3.71 4.52
N LEU A 30 6.06 3.05 3.46
CA LEU A 30 4.64 2.86 3.18
C LEU A 30 4.19 1.48 3.70
N VAL A 31 3.18 1.44 4.57
CA VAL A 31 2.57 0.17 5.00
C VAL A 31 1.35 -0.10 4.14
N LEU A 32 1.42 -1.14 3.30
CA LEU A 32 0.35 -1.51 2.39
C LEU A 32 -0.54 -2.60 3.01
N LEU A 33 -1.75 -2.22 3.40
CA LEU A 33 -2.78 -3.18 3.79
C LEU A 33 -3.28 -3.92 2.54
N GLN A 34 -2.81 -5.14 2.37
CA GLN A 34 -3.20 -6.04 1.29
C GLN A 34 -4.59 -6.58 1.61
N THR A 35 -5.60 -5.83 1.16
CA THR A 35 -7.01 -6.21 1.15
C THR A 35 -7.44 -6.54 -0.27
N LYS A 36 -8.52 -7.30 -0.43
CA LYS A 36 -9.00 -7.79 -1.73
C LYS A 36 -9.07 -6.71 -2.83
N ASN A 37 -9.50 -5.49 -2.48
CA ASN A 37 -9.78 -4.43 -3.46
C ASN A 37 -8.76 -3.28 -3.42
N ILE A 38 -7.57 -3.47 -2.82
CA ILE A 38 -6.62 -2.37 -2.62
C ILE A 38 -6.25 -1.65 -3.93
N PHE A 39 -6.12 -2.38 -5.03
CA PHE A 39 -5.74 -1.82 -6.34
C PHE A 39 -6.88 -1.20 -7.13
N THR A 40 -8.13 -1.31 -6.68
CA THR A 40 -9.25 -0.60 -7.32
C THR A 40 -9.31 0.86 -6.87
N ARG A 41 -8.67 1.20 -5.74
CA ARG A 41 -8.64 2.56 -5.20
C ARG A 41 -7.57 3.41 -5.93
N PRO A 42 -7.95 4.49 -6.64
CA PRO A 42 -6.99 5.30 -7.40
C PRO A 42 -5.92 5.97 -6.53
N TYR A 43 -6.28 6.39 -5.32
CA TYR A 43 -5.32 6.99 -4.39
C TYR A 43 -4.30 5.96 -3.85
N CYS A 44 -4.71 4.71 -3.61
CA CYS A 44 -3.76 3.66 -3.24
C CYS A 44 -2.78 3.37 -4.38
N LEU A 45 -3.26 3.34 -5.64
CA LEU A 45 -2.38 3.21 -6.80
C LEU A 45 -1.36 4.37 -6.87
N LEU A 46 -1.82 5.60 -6.59
CA LEU A 46 -0.96 6.80 -6.53
C LEU A 46 0.09 6.71 -5.41
N GLU A 47 -0.30 6.27 -4.22
CA GLU A 47 0.61 6.08 -3.08
C GLU A 47 1.71 5.08 -3.39
N ILE A 48 1.31 3.91 -3.90
CA ILE A 48 2.21 2.82 -4.24
C ILE A 48 3.16 3.25 -5.36
N LYS A 49 2.63 3.89 -6.42
CA LYS A 49 3.47 4.44 -7.50
C LYS A 49 4.49 5.44 -6.95
N THR A 50 4.04 6.36 -6.08
CA THR A 50 4.91 7.37 -5.47
C THR A 50 6.00 6.72 -4.62
N ALA A 51 5.65 5.71 -3.82
CA ALA A 51 6.62 4.99 -3.03
C ALA A 51 7.68 4.31 -3.91
N ILE A 52 7.27 3.65 -5.00
CA ILE A 52 8.20 3.04 -5.97
C ILE A 52 9.07 4.11 -6.65
N ASP A 53 8.50 5.23 -7.09
CA ASP A 53 9.21 6.31 -7.78
C ASP A 53 10.28 7.00 -6.91
N HIS A 54 10.09 6.97 -5.58
CA HIS A 54 10.95 7.65 -4.61
C HIS A 54 11.70 6.68 -3.69
N ASP A 55 11.77 5.40 -4.06
CA ASP A 55 12.46 4.36 -3.30
C ASP A 55 12.03 4.23 -1.83
N ILE A 56 10.77 4.60 -1.54
CA ILE A 56 10.17 4.45 -0.21
C ILE A 56 9.85 2.96 0.00
N PRO A 57 10.39 2.31 1.05
CA PRO A 57 10.13 0.91 1.32
C PRO A 57 8.64 0.63 1.51
N ILE A 58 8.13 -0.40 0.86
CA ILE A 58 6.74 -0.86 1.01
C ILE A 58 6.74 -2.13 1.87
N ILE A 59 5.99 -2.10 2.98
CA ILE A 59 5.76 -3.28 3.82
C ILE A 59 4.33 -3.77 3.56
N GLY A 60 4.21 -4.96 2.97
CA GLY A 60 2.93 -5.64 2.79
C GLY A 60 2.41 -6.20 4.11
N VAL A 61 1.15 -5.95 4.41
CA VAL A 61 0.46 -6.52 5.57
C VAL A 61 -0.85 -7.15 5.11
N GLN A 62 -0.96 -8.47 5.28
CA GLN A 62 -2.17 -9.22 4.98
C GLN A 62 -2.99 -9.37 6.26
N LEU A 63 -4.24 -8.90 6.24
CA LEU A 63 -5.19 -9.14 7.32
C LEU A 63 -5.86 -10.50 7.10
N ILE A 64 -5.85 -11.34 8.13
CA ILE A 64 -6.49 -12.65 8.13
C ILE A 64 -7.66 -12.62 9.11
N SER A 65 -8.82 -13.01 8.62
CA SER A 65 -10.03 -13.20 9.41
C SER A 65 -10.90 -14.29 8.82
N ALA A 66 -11.70 -14.93 9.68
CA ALA A 66 -12.70 -15.90 9.26
C ALA A 66 -13.79 -15.27 8.35
N ASP A 67 -14.07 -13.97 8.51
CA ASP A 67 -15.22 -13.30 7.89
C ASP A 67 -14.84 -12.42 6.68
N VAL A 68 -13.54 -12.18 6.46
CA VAL A 68 -13.04 -11.31 5.39
C VAL A 68 -12.14 -12.10 4.44
N PRO A 69 -12.45 -12.15 3.14
CA PRO A 69 -11.59 -12.81 2.17
C PRO A 69 -10.17 -12.26 2.22
N ALA A 70 -9.20 -13.16 2.38
CA ALA A 70 -7.80 -12.80 2.36
C ALA A 70 -7.40 -12.22 0.99
N TYR A 71 -6.35 -11.40 0.98
CA TYR A 71 -5.73 -10.96 -0.25
C TYR A 71 -5.22 -12.14 -1.08
N ASP A 72 -5.56 -12.13 -2.37
CA ASP A 72 -5.14 -13.13 -3.34
C ASP A 72 -4.06 -12.51 -4.24
N PHE A 73 -2.86 -13.08 -4.17
CA PHE A 73 -1.68 -12.60 -4.89
C PHE A 73 -1.80 -12.78 -6.41
N GLU A 74 -2.42 -13.86 -6.86
CA GLU A 74 -2.58 -14.14 -8.30
C GLU A 74 -3.67 -13.25 -8.88
N GLN A 75 -4.80 -13.12 -8.18
CA GLN A 75 -5.85 -12.16 -8.57
C GLN A 75 -5.30 -10.73 -8.61
N ALA A 76 -4.47 -10.34 -7.65
CA ALA A 76 -3.77 -9.06 -7.65
C ALA A 76 -2.86 -8.87 -8.87
N LYS A 77 -2.05 -9.89 -9.21
CA LYS A 77 -1.17 -9.88 -10.39
C LYS A 77 -1.96 -9.70 -11.67
N ASP A 78 -3.04 -10.45 -11.84
CA ASP A 78 -3.90 -10.38 -13.01
C ASP A 78 -4.62 -9.04 -13.13
N PHE A 79 -5.14 -8.52 -12.02
CA PHE A 79 -5.78 -7.21 -12.00
C PHE A 79 -4.78 -6.11 -12.42
N LEU A 80 -3.57 -6.09 -11.87
CA LEU A 80 -2.55 -5.11 -12.23
C LEU A 80 -2.06 -5.24 -13.68
N ARG A 81 -2.00 -6.47 -14.22
CA ARG A 81 -1.64 -6.73 -15.63
C ARG A 81 -2.67 -6.16 -16.62
N THR A 82 -3.91 -6.04 -16.19
CA THR A 82 -5.06 -5.58 -17.01
C THR A 82 -5.71 -4.33 -16.40
N LEU A 83 -4.91 -3.52 -15.70
CA LEU A 83 -5.39 -2.36 -14.93
C LEU A 83 -6.14 -1.35 -15.81
N ASP A 84 -5.64 -1.11 -17.03
CA ASP A 84 -6.20 -0.19 -18.01
C ASP A 84 -7.60 -0.60 -18.48
N GLU A 85 -7.92 -1.89 -18.44
CA GLU A 85 -9.21 -2.45 -18.82
C GLU A 85 -10.17 -2.52 -17.62
N GLN A 86 -9.67 -2.90 -16.44
CA GLN A 86 -10.50 -3.23 -15.29
C GLN A 86 -10.77 -2.07 -14.33
N LEU A 87 -9.89 -1.06 -14.26
CA LEU A 87 -9.96 -0.06 -13.19
C LEU A 87 -11.25 0.76 -13.22
N GLU A 88 -11.67 1.24 -14.39
CA GLU A 88 -12.88 2.07 -14.51
C GLU A 88 -14.16 1.25 -14.26
N VAL A 89 -14.14 -0.04 -14.61
CA VAL A 89 -15.23 -0.98 -14.33
C VAL A 89 -15.33 -1.25 -12.82
N ALA A 90 -14.20 -1.47 -12.16
CA ALA A 90 -14.13 -1.74 -10.73
C ALA A 90 -14.41 -0.49 -9.87
N THR A 91 -14.03 0.70 -10.34
CA THR A 91 -14.22 1.97 -9.64
C THR A 91 -14.43 3.10 -10.64
N PRO A 92 -15.70 3.43 -10.95
CA PRO A 92 -16.04 4.54 -11.85
C PRO A 92 -15.42 5.86 -11.39
N GLY A 93 -14.80 6.60 -12.30
CA GLY A 93 -14.10 7.85 -12.03
C GLY A 93 -12.65 7.69 -11.55
N ALA A 94 -12.16 6.46 -11.36
CA ALA A 94 -10.78 6.21 -10.97
C ALA A 94 -9.78 6.71 -12.02
N THR A 95 -10.06 6.50 -13.32
CA THR A 95 -9.20 6.99 -14.40
C THR A 95 -9.09 8.51 -14.41
N LEU A 96 -10.21 9.21 -14.20
CA LEU A 96 -10.22 10.66 -14.11
C LEU A 96 -9.42 11.15 -12.90
N THR A 97 -9.55 10.46 -11.76
CA THR A 97 -8.81 10.76 -10.53
C THR A 97 -7.31 10.63 -10.76
N LEU A 98 -6.84 9.53 -11.36
CA LEU A 98 -5.43 9.33 -11.70
C LEU A 98 -4.91 10.36 -12.70
N LYS A 99 -5.71 10.74 -13.71
CA LYS A 99 -5.35 11.78 -14.68
C LYS A 99 -5.12 13.15 -14.03
N LYS A 100 -5.89 13.52 -13.00
CA LYS A 100 -5.64 14.76 -12.22
C LYS A 100 -4.26 14.78 -11.56
N HIS A 101 -3.67 13.60 -11.33
CA HIS A 101 -2.33 13.41 -10.78
C HIS A 101 -1.26 13.10 -11.84
N ASN A 102 -1.53 13.45 -13.11
CA ASN A 102 -0.62 13.21 -14.24
C ASN A 102 -0.30 11.74 -14.50
N ILE A 103 -1.17 10.82 -14.07
CA ILE A 103 -1.09 9.40 -14.42
C ILE A 103 -2.05 9.16 -15.58
N THR A 104 -1.50 9.15 -16.80
CA THR A 104 -2.28 9.02 -18.05
C THR A 104 -2.13 7.65 -18.70
N ASP A 105 -1.00 6.97 -18.50
CA ASP A 105 -0.72 5.63 -19.02
C ASP A 105 -0.99 4.57 -17.93
N LEU A 106 -2.23 4.08 -17.90
CA LEU A 106 -2.65 3.06 -16.94
C LEU A 106 -2.00 1.69 -17.19
N LYS A 107 -1.62 1.40 -18.44
CA LYS A 107 -0.93 0.16 -18.77
C LYS A 107 0.48 0.16 -18.22
N ALA A 108 1.21 1.26 -18.41
CA ALA A 108 2.53 1.43 -17.80
C ALA A 108 2.46 1.43 -16.27
N LEU A 109 1.45 2.09 -15.68
CA LEU A 109 1.21 2.03 -14.23
C LEU A 109 0.99 0.58 -13.77
N GLY A 110 0.06 -0.14 -14.39
CA GLY A 110 -0.28 -1.51 -14.05
C GLY A 110 0.93 -2.43 -14.10
N MET A 111 1.70 -2.37 -15.20
CA MET A 111 2.92 -3.16 -15.35
C MET A 111 4.01 -2.79 -14.33
N LYS A 112 4.14 -1.51 -13.97
CA LYS A 112 5.08 -1.08 -12.94
C LYS A 112 4.72 -1.68 -11.58
N LEU A 113 3.47 -1.57 -11.17
CA LEU A 113 3.00 -2.12 -9.90
C LEU A 113 3.05 -3.66 -9.89
N HIS A 114 2.69 -4.29 -11.02
CA HIS A 114 2.74 -5.75 -11.18
C HIS A 114 4.12 -6.34 -10.88
N HIS A 115 5.21 -5.66 -11.27
CA HIS A 115 6.57 -6.13 -10.99
C HIS A 115 7.07 -5.80 -9.59
N CYS A 116 6.47 -4.83 -8.90
CA CYS A 116 7.01 -4.31 -7.63
C CYS A 116 6.23 -4.75 -6.39
N VAL A 117 4.93 -5.06 -6.51
CA VAL A 117 4.03 -5.12 -5.35
C VAL A 117 3.59 -6.53 -4.96
N PRO A 118 3.18 -7.41 -5.90
CA PRO A 118 2.64 -8.72 -5.53
C PRO A 118 3.64 -9.62 -4.80
N ASP A 119 4.93 -9.50 -5.07
CA ASP A 119 5.96 -10.34 -4.44
C ASP A 119 6.54 -9.71 -3.15
N ILE A 120 5.95 -8.61 -2.67
CA ILE A 120 6.31 -8.05 -1.36
C ILE A 120 5.92 -9.07 -0.30
N ILE A 121 6.93 -9.57 0.43
CA ILE A 121 6.75 -10.51 1.54
C ILE A 121 5.81 -9.87 2.57
N SER A 122 4.62 -10.45 2.69
CA SER A 122 3.57 -9.96 3.56
C SER A 122 3.75 -10.44 4.99
N MET A 123 3.65 -9.51 5.93
CA MET A 123 3.37 -9.85 7.31
C MET A 123 1.90 -10.24 7.45
N LYS A 124 1.62 -11.40 7.99
CA LYS A 124 0.24 -11.85 8.25
C LYS A 124 -0.18 -11.36 9.63
N ILE A 125 -1.31 -10.66 9.71
CA ILE A 125 -1.94 -10.27 10.97
C ILE A 125 -3.29 -10.96 11.06
N ASP A 126 -3.37 -11.94 11.95
CA ASP A 126 -4.61 -12.63 12.28
C ASP A 126 -5.16 -11.99 13.55
N TYR A 127 -6.26 -11.26 13.38
CA TYR A 127 -6.90 -10.51 14.45
C TYR A 127 -8.06 -11.28 15.10
N THR A 128 -8.25 -12.55 14.75
CA THR A 128 -9.22 -13.44 15.41
C THR A 128 -8.69 -14.03 16.72
N PHE A 129 -7.37 -14.00 16.92
CA PHE A 129 -6.73 -14.48 18.14
C PHE A 129 -6.81 -13.49 19.32
N GLN A 130 -6.69 -14.02 20.55
CA GLN A 130 -6.70 -13.24 21.79
C GLN A 130 -5.62 -12.14 21.83
N GLY A 131 -5.83 -11.10 22.63
CA GLY A 131 -5.04 -9.85 22.62
C GLY A 131 -3.52 -9.97 22.79
N SER A 132 -3.00 -11.08 23.33
CA SER A 132 -1.55 -11.33 23.43
C SER A 132 -0.89 -11.60 22.06
N VAL A 133 -1.57 -12.32 21.16
CA VAL A 133 -1.08 -12.59 19.80
C VAL A 133 -1.04 -11.31 18.98
N LEU A 134 -2.10 -10.50 19.07
CA LEU A 134 -2.17 -9.19 18.40
C LEU A 134 -1.05 -8.25 18.87
N LEU A 135 -0.68 -8.29 20.15
CA LEU A 135 0.44 -7.51 20.68
C LEU A 135 1.78 -7.96 20.09
N ALA A 136 2.01 -9.27 19.96
CA ALA A 136 3.22 -9.81 19.35
C ALA A 136 3.34 -9.40 17.87
N MET A 137 2.26 -9.53 17.10
CA MET A 137 2.20 -9.10 15.70
C MET A 137 2.45 -7.61 15.54
N LYS A 138 1.88 -6.79 16.43
CA LYS A 138 2.16 -5.35 16.48
C LYS A 138 3.63 -5.06 16.73
N LEU A 139 4.26 -5.73 17.69
CA LEU A 139 5.69 -5.54 17.99
C LEU A 139 6.56 -5.94 16.79
N GLU A 140 6.21 -7.03 16.11
CA GLU A 140 6.89 -7.47 14.90
C GLU A 140 6.77 -6.42 13.77
N LEU A 141 5.57 -5.87 13.55
CA LEU A 141 5.36 -4.81 12.55
C LEU A 141 6.18 -3.57 12.88
N VAL A 142 6.20 -3.14 14.15
CA VAL A 142 7.04 -2.00 14.59
C VAL A 142 8.53 -2.28 14.35
N LYS A 143 8.99 -3.51 14.61
CA LYS A 143 10.37 -3.92 14.34
C LYS A 143 10.67 -3.84 12.84
N LYS A 144 9.80 -4.41 12.00
CA LYS A 144 9.97 -4.39 10.54
C LYS A 144 10.00 -2.96 9.98
N ILE A 145 9.12 -2.07 10.46
CA ILE A 145 9.13 -0.64 10.10
C ILE A 145 10.48 -0.02 10.45
N ARG A 146 10.99 -0.23 11.67
CA ARG A 146 12.29 0.31 12.10
C ARG A 146 13.45 -0.22 11.25
N ASP A 147 13.43 -1.51 10.94
CA ASP A 147 14.48 -2.16 10.15
C ASP A 147 14.52 -1.61 8.71
N GLU A 148 13.36 -1.52 8.04
CA GLU A 148 13.28 -0.98 6.68
C GLU A 148 13.57 0.53 6.63
N SER A 149 13.07 1.31 7.60
CA SER A 149 13.41 2.74 7.74
C SER A 149 14.92 2.95 7.86
N SER A 150 15.59 2.13 8.69
CA SER A 150 17.03 2.23 8.93
C SER A 150 17.85 1.85 7.70
N LYS A 151 17.44 0.83 6.95
CA LYS A 151 18.08 0.44 5.69
C LYS A 151 17.93 1.54 4.64
N HIS A 152 16.75 2.13 4.51
CA HIS A 152 16.49 3.22 3.56
C HIS A 152 17.38 4.45 3.88
N HIS A 153 17.45 4.88 5.13
CA HIS A 153 18.34 5.98 5.55
C HIS A 153 19.83 5.73 5.25
N ARG A 154 20.27 4.47 5.29
CA ARG A 154 21.66 4.12 4.93
C ARG A 154 21.91 4.16 3.42
N ARG A 155 20.89 3.92 2.59
CA ARG A 155 20.97 3.98 1.12
C ARG A 155 20.88 5.41 0.59
N ALA A 156 20.24 6.31 1.31
CA ALA A 156 20.05 7.72 0.94
C ALA A 156 21.22 8.64 1.35
N ARG A 157 22.30 8.09 1.93
CA ARG A 157 23.55 8.80 2.27
C ARG A 157 24.66 8.38 1.34
#